data_AF-A0AAV2HYF2-F1
#
_entry.id   AF-A0AAV2HYF2-F1
#
_cell.length_a   1.000
_cell.length_b   1.000
_cell.length_c   1.000
_cell.angle_alpha   90.00
_cell.angle_beta   90.00
_cell.angle_gamma   90.00
#
_symmetry.space_group_name_H-M   'P 1'
#
loop_
_entity.id
_entity.type
_entity.pdbx_description
1 polymer ?
#
loop_
_entity_poly.entity_id
_entity_poly.type
_entity_poly.pdbx_seq_one_letter_code
_entity_poly.pdbx_strand_id
1 'polypeptide(L)'
;MAGQSNRQLQDGAIAALIGGLHNTGAVARLIQSVHRLPPISPGRRSPQDFPQNPMPPDPIGPRDPQHIFISYCHADKEIVLRLYKSLKLKGYNIWIDEENMGGNLLDGMAQAVSDSWVVLLCISSKYQDSKHCRTEAEHTFATRKEYMIIKLHEKFQPSGWLAPLFGAKKYYDFSGGIPYDKILKKLIDELEAVKKRVNKVPK
;
A
#
# COMPACT_ATOMS: atom_id res chain seq x y z
N MET A 1 -72.13 44.03 -3.81
CA MET A 1 -70.88 43.32 -3.50
C MET A 1 -70.18 44.11 -2.40
N ALA A 2 -70.54 43.99 -1.12
CA ALA A 2 -70.27 42.88 -0.17
C ALA A 2 -68.78 42.50 -0.16
N GLY A 3 -67.98 42.59 0.90
CA GLY A 3 -68.09 43.11 2.27
C GLY A 3 -66.64 43.33 2.77
N GLN A 4 -66.32 44.43 3.48
CA GLN A 4 -66.13 44.45 4.95
C GLN A 4 -65.31 43.26 5.50
N SER A 5 -64.39 43.38 6.46
CA SER A 5 -63.92 44.45 7.33
C SER A 5 -62.96 43.76 8.33
N ASN A 6 -61.85 44.41 8.68
CA ASN A 6 -61.31 44.57 10.04
C ASN A 6 -61.42 43.39 11.05
N ARG A 7 -60.27 42.98 11.63
CA ARG A 7 -59.99 42.76 13.08
C ARG A 7 -58.77 41.83 13.21
N GLN A 8 -57.64 42.27 13.75
CA GLN A 8 -57.34 42.40 15.18
C GLN A 8 -57.61 41.11 15.99
N LEU A 9 -56.51 40.63 16.60
CA LEU A 9 -56.43 39.96 17.91
C LEU A 9 -56.67 38.44 17.98
N GLN A 10 -55.94 37.86 18.94
CA GLN A 10 -55.99 36.52 19.54
C GLN A 10 -54.95 35.56 18.93
N ASP A 11 -53.73 35.42 19.47
CA ASP A 11 -53.33 35.28 20.88
C ASP A 11 -54.27 34.36 21.65
N GLY A 12 -53.95 33.06 21.68
CA GLY A 12 -54.75 32.09 22.42
C GLY A 12 -54.40 30.65 22.09
N ALA A 13 -53.57 30.06 22.94
CA ALA A 13 -53.76 28.70 23.42
C ALA A 13 -53.92 27.58 22.37
N ILE A 14 -52.80 26.96 21.98
CA ILE A 14 -52.63 25.53 22.25
C ILE A 14 -51.26 25.36 22.94
N ALA A 15 -51.26 25.79 24.19
CA ALA A 15 -50.42 25.18 25.20
C ALA A 15 -50.97 23.78 25.51
N ALA A 16 -50.11 22.94 26.06
CA ALA A 16 -50.38 21.65 26.69
C ALA A 16 -50.41 20.44 25.76
N LEU A 17 -49.22 19.91 25.46
CA LEU A 17 -48.89 18.51 25.76
C LEU A 17 -47.36 18.36 25.95
N ILE A 18 -46.81 19.24 26.80
CA ILE A 18 -45.49 19.03 27.42
C ILE A 18 -45.78 18.73 28.89
N GLY A 19 -45.84 17.44 29.20
CA GLY A 19 -45.89 16.92 30.55
C GLY A 19 -44.73 15.97 30.76
N GLY A 20 -43.64 16.49 31.31
CA GLY A 20 -42.67 15.74 32.12
C GLY A 20 -41.72 14.78 31.41
N LEU A 21 -40.44 15.14 31.34
CA LEU A 21 -39.44 14.54 32.25
C LEU A 21 -38.07 15.25 32.11
N HIS A 22 -37.64 15.84 33.23
CA HIS A 22 -36.27 16.00 33.73
C HIS A 22 -35.08 16.14 32.75
N ASN A 23 -34.58 17.37 32.75
CA ASN A 23 -33.18 17.79 32.75
C ASN A 23 -32.14 16.68 33.03
N THR A 24 -31.19 16.48 32.10
CA THR A 24 -29.79 16.15 32.41
C THR A 24 -28.88 16.44 31.19
N GLY A 25 -28.16 17.56 31.23
CA GLY A 25 -26.72 17.67 30.98
C GLY A 25 -26.01 17.16 29.70
N ALA A 26 -26.65 16.50 28.73
CA ALA A 26 -25.91 15.80 27.68
C ALA A 26 -25.85 16.50 26.29
N VAL A 27 -26.76 17.43 25.98
CA VAL A 27 -26.88 17.96 24.60
C VAL A 27 -26.19 19.31 24.40
N ALA A 28 -25.84 20.01 25.48
CA ALA A 28 -25.16 21.31 25.43
C ALA A 28 -23.64 21.24 25.15
N ARG A 29 -23.08 20.05 24.89
CA ARG A 29 -21.65 19.88 24.54
C ARG A 29 -21.37 19.57 23.06
N LEU A 30 -22.38 19.52 22.19
CA LEU A 30 -22.19 19.15 20.79
C LEU A 30 -22.28 20.30 19.77
N ILE A 31 -22.66 21.53 20.19
CA ILE A 31 -22.86 22.68 19.28
C ILE A 31 -21.94 23.87 19.64
N GLN A 32 -20.68 23.59 19.94
CA GLN A 32 -19.59 24.60 19.98
C GLN A 32 -18.30 24.09 19.30
N SER A 33 -18.41 23.31 18.22
CA SER A 33 -17.21 22.82 17.49
C SER A 33 -17.39 22.75 15.97
N VAL A 34 -18.04 23.76 15.36
CA VAL A 34 -18.21 23.81 13.88
C VAL A 34 -17.71 25.13 13.25
N HIS A 35 -17.11 26.06 14.00
CA HIS A 35 -16.65 27.36 13.46
C HIS A 35 -15.14 27.66 13.58
N ARG A 36 -14.26 26.67 13.38
CA ARG A 36 -12.83 26.91 13.07
C ARG A 36 -12.26 25.85 12.15
N LEU A 37 -12.62 25.87 10.87
CA LEU A 37 -11.80 25.20 9.86
C LEU A 37 -11.00 26.26 9.09
N PRO A 38 -9.65 26.17 9.06
CA PRO A 38 -8.84 27.03 8.22
C PRO A 38 -9.08 26.71 6.73
N PRO A 39 -8.81 27.65 5.81
CA PRO A 39 -9.03 27.44 4.38
C PRO A 39 -8.14 26.29 3.85
N ILE A 40 -8.73 25.40 3.06
CA ILE A 40 -8.03 24.33 2.34
C ILE A 40 -7.13 25.00 1.28
N SER A 41 -5.84 25.13 1.58
CA SER A 41 -4.85 25.51 0.58
C SER A 41 -4.57 24.32 -0.34
N PRO A 42 -4.45 24.48 -1.67
CA PRO A 42 -4.04 23.39 -2.55
C PRO A 42 -2.54 23.16 -2.35
N GLY A 43 -2.20 22.41 -1.30
CA GLY A 43 -0.83 22.04 -0.99
C GLY A 43 -0.28 21.07 -2.03
N ARG A 44 0.78 21.48 -2.73
CA ARG A 44 1.70 20.58 -3.45
C ARG A 44 2.19 19.53 -2.44
N ARG A 45 1.88 18.25 -2.65
CA ARG A 45 2.40 17.17 -1.78
C ARG A 45 3.91 17.06 -1.93
N SER A 46 4.63 17.30 -0.84
CA SER A 46 6.07 17.13 -0.71
C SER A 46 6.39 15.64 -0.52
N PRO A 47 7.60 15.16 -0.88
CA PRO A 47 8.03 13.78 -0.65
C PRO A 47 8.04 13.30 0.83
N GLN A 48 7.68 14.15 1.78
CA GLN A 48 7.71 13.90 3.23
C GLN A 48 6.37 13.38 3.80
N ASP A 49 5.34 13.22 2.97
CA ASP A 49 4.04 12.65 3.40
C ASP A 49 4.07 11.10 3.52
N PHE A 50 5.25 10.47 3.39
CA PHE A 50 5.47 9.05 3.66
C PHE A 50 6.04 8.87 5.06
N PRO A 51 5.61 7.85 5.83
CA PRO A 51 6.18 7.58 7.15
C PRO A 51 7.67 7.25 7.02
N GLN A 52 8.53 8.14 7.53
CA GLN A 52 9.99 8.07 7.41
C GLN A 52 10.70 7.20 8.47
N ASN A 53 9.95 6.44 9.27
CA ASN A 53 10.54 5.54 10.27
C ASN A 53 10.33 4.06 9.87
N PRO A 54 11.37 3.21 9.98
CA PRO A 54 11.15 1.77 9.95
C PRO A 54 10.18 1.41 11.08
N MET A 55 9.20 0.55 10.76
CA MET A 55 8.30 -0.01 11.76
C MET A 55 9.14 -0.67 12.86
N PRO A 56 8.80 -0.50 14.16
CA PRO A 56 9.53 -1.17 15.23
C PRO A 56 9.61 -2.68 14.95
N PRO A 57 10.75 -3.33 15.27
CA PRO A 57 10.82 -4.78 15.16
C PRO A 57 9.74 -5.37 16.06
N ASP A 58 8.80 -6.12 15.47
CA ASP A 58 7.80 -6.88 16.23
C ASP A 58 8.50 -7.78 17.28
N PRO A 59 7.79 -8.31 18.29
CA PRO A 59 8.36 -9.26 19.25
C PRO A 59 8.88 -10.54 18.56
N ILE A 60 10.00 -11.07 19.05
CA ILE A 60 10.70 -12.24 18.51
C ILE A 60 9.93 -13.50 18.93
N GLY A 61 9.10 -14.02 18.03
CA GLY A 61 8.58 -15.38 18.01
C GLY A 61 8.70 -15.94 16.60
N PRO A 62 8.52 -17.26 16.37
CA PRO A 62 8.56 -17.82 15.01
C PRO A 62 7.44 -17.17 14.17
N ARG A 63 7.80 -16.27 13.26
CA ARG A 63 6.85 -15.56 12.41
C ARG A 63 6.53 -16.42 11.20
N ASP A 64 5.24 -16.58 10.93
CA ASP A 64 4.80 -16.96 9.60
C ASP A 64 5.33 -15.90 8.61
N PRO A 65 5.85 -16.30 7.44
CA PRO A 65 6.30 -15.33 6.46
C PRO A 65 5.12 -14.49 5.99
N GLN A 66 5.15 -13.19 6.31
CA GLN A 66 3.94 -12.36 6.34
C GLN A 66 3.81 -11.42 5.14
N HIS A 67 4.90 -11.08 4.47
CA HIS A 67 4.90 -10.05 3.42
C HIS A 67 5.44 -10.52 2.07
N ILE A 68 5.05 -9.75 1.05
CA ILE A 68 5.71 -9.70 -0.25
C ILE A 68 6.90 -8.75 -0.11
N PHE A 69 8.09 -9.18 -0.50
CA PHE A 69 9.24 -8.29 -0.63
C PHE A 69 9.33 -7.79 -2.08
N ILE A 70 9.53 -6.49 -2.29
CA ILE A 70 9.75 -5.92 -3.62
C ILE A 70 11.19 -5.41 -3.73
N SER A 71 12.01 -6.16 -4.47
CA SER A 71 13.36 -5.77 -4.86
C SER A 71 13.29 -4.94 -6.14
N TYR A 72 13.81 -3.71 -6.14
CA TYR A 72 13.80 -2.84 -7.30
C TYR A 72 14.97 -1.84 -7.27
N CYS A 73 15.29 -1.24 -8.41
CA CYS A 73 16.24 -0.13 -8.45
C CYS A 73 15.53 1.20 -8.19
N HIS A 74 16.13 2.10 -7.41
CA HIS A 74 15.54 3.42 -7.13
C HIS A 74 15.18 4.22 -8.40
N ALA A 75 15.91 4.01 -9.51
CA ALA A 75 15.59 4.61 -10.81
C ALA A 75 14.17 4.26 -11.32
N ASP A 76 13.58 3.17 -10.83
CA ASP A 76 12.26 2.66 -11.21
C ASP A 76 11.19 2.91 -10.12
N LYS A 77 11.46 3.79 -9.15
CA LYS A 77 10.58 4.05 -8.00
C LYS A 77 9.14 4.36 -8.40
N GLU A 78 8.92 5.13 -9.46
CA GLU A 78 7.58 5.56 -9.87
C GLU A 78 6.67 4.39 -10.27
N ILE A 79 7.13 3.52 -11.17
CA ILE A 79 6.36 2.35 -11.63
C ILE A 79 6.19 1.33 -10.51
N VAL A 80 7.20 1.16 -9.65
CA VAL A 80 7.13 0.25 -8.52
C VAL A 80 6.17 0.75 -7.44
N LEU A 81 6.14 2.05 -7.16
CA LEU A 81 5.17 2.63 -6.22
C LEU A 81 3.73 2.48 -6.72
N ARG A 82 3.49 2.50 -8.03
CA ARG A 82 2.17 2.19 -8.61
C ARG A 82 1.79 0.74 -8.31
N LEU A 83 2.70 -0.21 -8.56
CA LEU A 83 2.50 -1.63 -8.25
C LEU A 83 2.25 -1.86 -6.76
N TYR A 84 3.08 -1.28 -5.90
CA TYR A 84 2.95 -1.30 -4.45
C TYR A 84 1.57 -0.85 -4.00
N LYS A 85 1.09 0.31 -4.47
CA LYS A 85 -0.25 0.82 -4.14
C LYS A 85 -1.34 -0.14 -4.59
N SER A 86 -1.25 -0.66 -5.82
CA SER A 86 -2.22 -1.63 -6.34
C SER A 86 -2.30 -2.90 -5.49
N LEU A 87 -1.16 -3.45 -5.06
CA LEU A 87 -1.11 -4.65 -4.23
C LEU A 87 -1.54 -4.37 -2.78
N LYS A 88 -1.17 -3.22 -2.20
CA LYS A 88 -1.65 -2.80 -0.87
C LYS A 88 -3.17 -2.66 -0.83
N LEU A 89 -3.77 -2.08 -1.87
CA LEU A 89 -5.24 -1.97 -2.00
C LEU A 89 -5.94 -3.34 -2.07
N LYS A 90 -5.22 -4.40 -2.43
CA LYS A 90 -5.72 -5.78 -2.42
C LYS A 90 -5.48 -6.50 -1.09
N GLY A 91 -4.94 -5.81 -0.09
CA GLY A 91 -4.74 -6.34 1.26
C GLY A 91 -3.43 -7.11 1.46
N TYR A 92 -2.49 -7.05 0.53
CA TYR A 92 -1.17 -7.66 0.74
C TYR A 92 -0.34 -6.85 1.75
N ASN A 93 0.33 -7.55 2.67
CA ASN A 93 1.45 -6.94 3.38
C ASN A 93 2.67 -6.92 2.45
N ILE A 94 3.34 -5.77 2.36
CA ILE A 94 4.41 -5.54 1.38
C ILE A 94 5.51 -4.74 2.07
N TRP A 95 6.73 -5.20 1.85
CA TRP A 95 7.97 -4.53 2.20
C TRP A 95 8.69 -4.11 0.91
N ILE A 96 9.30 -2.92 0.91
CA ILE A 96 10.01 -2.34 -0.22
C ILE A 96 11.35 -1.79 0.26
N ASP A 97 12.41 -2.00 -0.51
CA ASP A 97 13.75 -1.51 -0.16
C ASP A 97 13.84 0.00 -0.44
N GLU A 98 13.94 0.84 0.59
CA GLU A 98 14.18 2.28 0.41
C GLU A 98 15.66 2.54 0.69
N GLU A 99 16.45 2.75 -0.38
CA GLU A 99 17.90 3.08 -0.34
C GLU A 99 18.17 4.47 0.29
N ASN A 100 17.71 4.72 1.51
CA ASN A 100 18.13 5.87 2.31
C ASN A 100 18.12 5.62 3.82
N MET A 101 18.56 4.44 4.25
CA MET A 101 18.86 4.16 5.65
C MET A 101 20.36 3.91 5.83
N GLY A 102 21.04 4.87 6.47
CA GLY A 102 22.45 4.76 6.78
C GLY A 102 22.74 3.66 7.81
N GLY A 103 23.67 2.77 7.46
CA GLY A 103 24.33 1.82 8.39
C GLY A 103 23.50 0.59 8.81
N ASN A 104 24.08 -0.60 8.67
CA ASN A 104 23.50 -1.94 8.93
C ASN A 104 22.41 -2.46 7.96
N LEU A 105 22.46 -2.02 6.70
CA LEU A 105 21.50 -2.37 5.64
C LEU A 105 21.46 -3.88 5.31
N LEU A 106 22.62 -4.56 5.26
CA LEU A 106 22.72 -5.93 4.75
C LEU A 106 21.94 -6.96 5.60
N ASP A 107 21.99 -6.84 6.93
CA ASP A 107 21.32 -7.78 7.82
C ASP A 107 19.80 -7.57 7.81
N GLY A 108 19.35 -6.31 7.75
CA GLY A 108 17.92 -5.97 7.65
C GLY A 108 17.29 -6.43 6.34
N MET A 109 18.01 -6.29 5.22
CA MET A 109 17.57 -6.75 3.90
C MET A 109 17.51 -8.28 3.82
N ALA A 110 18.57 -8.96 4.28
CA ALA A 110 18.63 -10.42 4.29
C ALA A 110 17.50 -11.02 5.14
N GLN A 111 17.20 -10.39 6.28
CA GLN A 111 16.08 -10.75 7.14
C GLN A 111 14.73 -10.49 6.45
N ALA A 112 14.55 -9.34 5.79
CA ALA A 112 13.31 -9.00 5.09
C ALA A 112 13.01 -9.96 3.92
N VAL A 113 14.03 -10.41 3.19
CA VAL A 113 13.90 -11.49 2.19
C VAL A 113 13.55 -12.80 2.87
N SER A 114 14.21 -13.14 3.98
CA SER A 114 13.99 -14.39 4.72
C SER A 114 12.58 -14.48 5.30
N ASP A 115 12.04 -13.38 5.79
CA ASP A 115 10.71 -13.28 6.39
C ASP A 115 9.59 -13.12 5.34
N SER A 116 9.93 -12.91 4.07
CA SER A 116 8.96 -12.85 2.99
C SER A 116 8.47 -14.24 2.59
N TRP A 117 7.23 -14.34 2.12
CA TRP A 117 6.72 -15.57 1.50
C TRP A 117 6.93 -15.59 -0.02
N VAL A 118 7.15 -14.41 -0.62
CA VAL A 118 7.55 -14.27 -2.01
C VAL A 118 8.35 -12.97 -2.21
N VAL A 119 9.31 -13.03 -3.12
CA VAL A 119 10.09 -11.87 -3.60
C VAL A 119 9.63 -11.48 -5.01
N LEU A 120 9.28 -10.21 -5.22
CA LEU A 120 9.09 -9.63 -6.55
C LEU A 120 10.39 -8.96 -6.98
N LEU A 121 11.03 -9.52 -8.01
CA LEU A 121 12.22 -8.95 -8.64
C LEU A 121 11.77 -8.01 -9.76
N CYS A 122 11.74 -6.71 -9.48
CA CYS A 122 11.37 -5.66 -10.43
C CYS A 122 12.58 -5.27 -11.28
N ILE A 123 12.75 -5.98 -12.40
CA ILE A 123 13.94 -5.92 -13.22
C ILE A 123 13.88 -4.82 -14.29
N SER A 124 15.04 -4.19 -14.49
CA SER A 124 15.33 -3.18 -15.49
C SER A 124 16.83 -3.19 -15.81
N SER A 125 17.25 -2.39 -16.79
CA SER A 125 18.69 -2.19 -17.05
C SER A 125 19.42 -1.68 -15.79
N LYS A 126 18.79 -0.72 -15.08
CA LYS A 126 19.35 -0.14 -13.84
C LYS A 126 19.38 -1.13 -12.68
N TYR A 127 18.41 -2.05 -12.62
CA TYR A 127 18.43 -3.16 -11.67
C TYR A 127 19.64 -4.08 -11.92
N GLN A 128 19.92 -4.42 -13.18
CA GLN A 128 21.02 -5.30 -13.53
C GLN A 128 22.41 -4.68 -13.23
N ASP A 129 22.52 -3.36 -13.37
CA ASP A 129 23.75 -2.60 -13.12
C ASP A 129 23.97 -2.31 -11.63
N SER A 130 22.93 -2.42 -10.79
CA SER A 130 23.00 -2.10 -9.36
C SER A 130 23.61 -3.25 -8.54
N LYS A 131 24.65 -2.93 -7.77
CA LYS A 131 25.27 -3.89 -6.83
C LYS A 131 24.30 -4.31 -5.73
N HIS A 132 23.49 -3.40 -5.19
CA HIS A 132 22.53 -3.71 -4.13
C HIS A 132 21.45 -4.68 -4.64
N CYS A 133 20.84 -4.36 -5.79
CA CYS A 133 19.85 -5.23 -6.43
C CYS A 133 20.41 -6.62 -6.74
N ARG A 134 21.67 -6.67 -7.17
CA ARG A 134 22.37 -7.94 -7.40
C ARG A 134 22.51 -8.75 -6.11
N THR A 135 22.96 -8.14 -5.01
CA THR A 135 23.09 -8.83 -3.71
C THR A 135 21.75 -9.36 -3.21
N GLU A 136 20.67 -8.59 -3.33
CA GLU A 136 19.32 -9.03 -2.94
C GLU A 136 18.84 -10.22 -3.76
N ALA A 137 19.05 -10.15 -5.08
CA ALA A 137 18.71 -11.22 -5.99
C ALA A 137 19.51 -12.49 -5.62
N GLU A 138 20.84 -12.37 -5.49
CA GLU A 138 21.73 -13.46 -5.08
C GLU A 138 21.29 -14.09 -3.76
N HIS A 139 20.91 -13.30 -2.75
CA HIS A 139 20.40 -13.81 -1.47
C HIS A 139 19.05 -14.53 -1.61
N THR A 140 18.13 -13.96 -2.39
CA THR A 140 16.84 -14.59 -2.74
C THR A 140 17.06 -15.98 -3.35
N PHE A 141 18.05 -16.10 -4.24
CA PHE A 141 18.38 -17.37 -4.89
C PHE A 141 19.10 -18.34 -3.95
N ALA A 142 20.07 -17.86 -3.18
CA ALA A 142 20.83 -18.68 -2.23
C ALA A 142 19.92 -19.32 -1.16
N THR A 143 18.91 -18.57 -0.71
CA THR A 143 17.90 -19.04 0.26
C THR A 143 16.77 -19.86 -0.38
N ARG A 144 16.79 -20.07 -1.71
CA ARG A 144 15.72 -20.74 -2.47
C ARG A 144 14.34 -20.17 -2.19
N LYS A 145 14.27 -18.86 -1.93
CA LYS A 145 13.01 -18.16 -1.66
C LYS A 145 12.15 -18.16 -2.92
N GLU A 146 10.84 -18.32 -2.78
CA GLU A 146 9.94 -18.19 -3.93
C GLU A 146 10.02 -16.76 -4.47
N TYR A 147 10.17 -16.61 -5.79
CA TYR A 147 10.26 -15.31 -6.42
C TYR A 147 9.51 -15.26 -7.76
N MET A 148 9.09 -14.06 -8.11
CA MET A 148 8.48 -13.72 -9.39
C MET A 148 9.23 -12.57 -10.05
N ILE A 149 9.33 -12.62 -11.37
CA ILE A 149 10.02 -11.60 -12.15
C ILE A 149 9.01 -10.60 -12.70
N ILE A 150 9.22 -9.32 -12.40
CA ILE A 150 8.42 -8.19 -12.90
C ILE A 150 9.31 -7.39 -13.85
N LYS A 151 9.02 -7.44 -15.16
CA LYS A 151 9.77 -6.68 -16.16
C LYS A 151 9.17 -5.29 -16.29
N LEU A 152 9.99 -4.25 -16.10
CA LEU A 152 9.50 -2.87 -16.05
C LEU A 152 9.65 -2.09 -17.36
N HIS A 153 10.59 -2.47 -18.23
CA HIS A 153 10.92 -1.72 -19.46
C HIS A 153 10.90 -2.60 -20.70
N GLU A 154 10.33 -2.11 -21.80
CA GLU A 154 9.91 -2.95 -22.93
C GLU A 154 11.11 -3.57 -23.65
N LYS A 155 12.12 -2.74 -23.89
CA LYS A 155 13.34 -3.09 -24.60
C LYS A 155 14.41 -3.69 -23.69
N PHE A 156 14.14 -3.84 -22.40
CA PHE A 156 15.09 -4.46 -21.49
C PHE A 156 15.11 -5.97 -21.72
N GLN A 157 16.31 -6.48 -22.01
CA GLN A 157 16.60 -7.90 -22.10
C GLN A 157 17.70 -8.21 -21.08
N PRO A 158 17.43 -9.09 -20.10
CA PRO A 158 18.44 -9.47 -19.13
C PRO A 158 19.67 -10.07 -19.79
N SER A 159 20.84 -9.68 -19.32
CA SER A 159 22.14 -10.18 -19.77
C SER A 159 23.04 -10.50 -18.57
N GLY A 160 24.20 -11.12 -18.84
CA GLY A 160 25.18 -11.46 -17.80
C GLY A 160 24.59 -12.32 -16.69
N TRP A 161 24.71 -11.85 -15.44
CA TRP A 161 24.26 -12.57 -14.24
C TRP A 161 22.74 -12.77 -14.18
N LEU A 162 21.95 -11.89 -14.80
CA LEU A 162 20.49 -11.93 -14.76
C LEU A 162 19.86 -12.79 -15.87
N ALA A 163 20.57 -13.00 -16.99
CA ALA A 163 20.09 -13.82 -18.11
C ALA A 163 19.67 -15.25 -17.72
N PRO A 164 20.51 -16.07 -17.04
CA PRO A 164 20.11 -17.43 -16.68
C PRO A 164 18.91 -17.45 -15.73
N LEU A 165 18.73 -16.40 -14.91
CA LEU A 165 17.63 -16.26 -13.97
C LEU A 165 16.32 -15.94 -14.68
N PHE A 166 16.39 -15.15 -15.76
CA PHE A 166 15.23 -14.77 -16.55
C PHE A 166 14.73 -15.91 -17.44
N GLY A 167 15.62 -16.66 -18.08
CA GLY A 167 15.26 -17.71 -19.05
C GLY A 167 14.50 -18.91 -18.46
N ALA A 168 14.59 -19.14 -17.15
CA ALA A 168 14.03 -20.32 -16.49
C ALA A 168 12.64 -20.10 -15.85
N LYS A 169 12.16 -18.85 -15.76
CA LYS A 169 10.94 -18.50 -15.01
C LYS A 169 10.00 -17.63 -15.85
N LYS A 170 8.70 -17.81 -15.60
CA LYS A 170 7.66 -16.90 -16.08
C LYS A 170 7.89 -15.50 -15.52
N TYR A 171 7.69 -14.48 -16.35
CA TYR A 171 7.75 -13.07 -15.95
C TYR A 171 6.44 -12.34 -16.26
N TYR A 172 6.23 -11.22 -15.56
CA TYR A 172 5.09 -10.33 -15.72
C TYR A 172 5.55 -9.01 -16.31
N ASP A 173 5.08 -8.70 -17.52
CA ASP A 173 5.54 -7.53 -18.26
C ASP A 173 4.68 -6.29 -17.96
N PHE A 174 5.23 -5.37 -17.18
CA PHE A 174 4.64 -4.08 -16.82
C PHE A 174 5.16 -2.94 -17.70
N SER A 175 5.89 -3.24 -18.77
CA SER A 175 6.51 -2.22 -19.62
C SER A 175 5.58 -1.49 -20.58
N GLY A 176 4.28 -1.79 -20.56
CA GLY A 176 3.27 -1.13 -21.39
C GLY A 176 2.76 -1.94 -22.59
N GLY A 177 3.33 -3.11 -22.90
CA GLY A 177 2.85 -3.97 -23.99
C GLY A 177 1.46 -4.58 -23.76
N ILE A 178 1.00 -4.63 -22.50
CA ILE A 178 -0.32 -5.10 -22.08
C ILE A 178 -0.92 -4.04 -21.15
N PRO A 179 -2.25 -3.77 -21.19
CA PRO A 179 -2.90 -2.87 -20.24
C PRO A 179 -2.60 -3.25 -18.78
N TYR A 180 -2.25 -2.25 -17.98
CA TYR A 180 -1.80 -2.43 -16.59
C TYR A 180 -2.72 -3.32 -15.75
N ASP A 181 -4.04 -3.10 -15.82
CA ASP A 181 -4.99 -3.88 -15.01
C ASP A 181 -5.04 -5.36 -15.41
N LYS A 182 -4.83 -5.66 -16.69
CA LYS A 182 -4.79 -7.05 -17.18
C LYS A 182 -3.55 -7.78 -16.66
N ILE A 183 -2.37 -7.14 -16.69
CA ILE A 183 -1.16 -7.76 -16.16
C ILE A 183 -1.18 -7.82 -14.63
N LEU A 184 -1.69 -6.78 -13.96
CA LEU A 184 -1.89 -6.77 -12.52
C LEU A 184 -2.79 -7.92 -12.06
N LYS A 185 -3.91 -8.16 -12.75
CA LYS A 185 -4.78 -9.30 -12.45
C LYS A 185 -4.03 -10.63 -12.57
N LYS A 186 -3.27 -10.83 -13.67
CA LYS A 186 -2.46 -12.04 -13.85
C LYS A 186 -1.43 -12.25 -12.75
N LEU A 187 -0.81 -11.16 -12.27
CA LEU A 187 0.13 -11.20 -11.15
C LEU A 187 -0.58 -11.59 -9.85
N ILE A 188 -1.72 -10.97 -9.55
CA ILE A 188 -2.53 -11.29 -8.35
C ILE A 188 -2.98 -12.75 -8.35
N ASP A 189 -3.49 -13.25 -9.48
CA ASP A 189 -3.93 -14.64 -9.60
C ASP A 189 -2.77 -15.61 -9.28
N GLU A 190 -1.54 -15.30 -9.71
CA GLU A 190 -0.35 -16.10 -9.37
C GLU A 190 0.08 -15.93 -7.91
N LEU A 191 0.04 -14.71 -7.36
CA LEU A 191 0.36 -14.45 -5.94
C LEU A 191 -0.54 -15.29 -5.03
N GLU A 192 -1.84 -15.36 -5.33
CA GLU A 192 -2.77 -16.22 -4.59
C GLU A 192 -2.44 -17.72 -4.75
N ALA A 193 -2.05 -18.15 -5.96
CA ALA A 193 -1.64 -19.53 -6.20
C ALA A 193 -0.36 -19.89 -5.42
N VAL A 194 0.65 -19.00 -5.41
CA VAL A 194 1.88 -19.15 -4.63
C VAL A 194 1.57 -19.18 -3.14
N LYS A 195 0.78 -18.23 -2.64
CA LYS A 195 0.44 -18.15 -1.21
C LYS A 195 -0.22 -19.42 -0.71
N LYS A 196 -1.10 -20.02 -1.51
CA LYS A 196 -1.69 -21.35 -1.22
C LYS A 196 -0.66 -22.48 -1.22
N ARG A 197 0.35 -22.45 -2.10
CA ARG A 197 1.43 -23.46 -2.12
C ARG A 197 2.32 -23.33 -0.87
N VAL A 198 2.73 -22.11 -0.53
CA VAL A 198 3.57 -21.83 0.64
C VAL A 198 2.86 -22.23 1.94
N ASN A 199 1.56 -21.92 2.07
CA ASN A 199 0.78 -22.27 3.27
C ASN A 199 0.42 -23.76 3.39
N LYS A 200 0.62 -24.57 2.34
CA LYS A 200 0.33 -26.02 2.34
C LYS A 200 1.53 -26.87 2.72
N VAL A 201 2.73 -26.31 2.78
CA VAL A 201 3.92 -27.05 3.23
C VAL A 201 3.77 -27.26 4.74
N PRO A 202 3.71 -28.52 5.24
CA PRO A 202 3.69 -28.76 6.68
C PRO A 202 4.97 -28.18 7.28
N LYS A 203 4.83 -27.42 8.38
CA LYS A 203 5.97 -26.94 9.18
C LYS A 203 6.74 -28.12 9.77
#